data_AF-A0A0C4Y8D0-F1
#
_entry.id   AF-A0A0C4Y8D0-F1
#
_cell.length_a   1.000
_cell.length_b   1.000
_cell.length_c   1.000
_cell.angle_alpha   90.00
_cell.angle_beta   90.00
_cell.angle_gamma   90.00
#
_symmetry.space_group_name_H-M   'P 1'
#
loop_
_entity.id
_entity.type
_entity.pdbx_description
1 polymer ?
#
loop_
_entity_poly.entity_id
_entity_poly.type
_entity_poly.pdbx_seq_one_letter_code
_entity_poly.pdbx_strand_id
1 'polypeptide(L)'
;MTDRGIWKNTIAAASHALETVALIEHGVGMTLKLQRKIRALRERLHATQTELDRYRDMHAAAMEALRQIEVTPPEDTGRLRAEGEALQMRHRAYKLLVEHYARAGIPIDLAVFARQRRQVLQHILFQQRRGVAPAQISVDDIAFLLR
;
A
#
# COMPACT_ATOMS: atom_id res chain seq x y z
N MET A 1 51.92 -64.38 -54.23
CA MET A 1 51.38 -64.40 -52.85
C MET A 1 50.97 -62.98 -52.38
N THR A 2 50.35 -62.17 -53.24
CA THR A 2 50.10 -60.73 -52.99
C THR A 2 48.63 -60.41 -52.72
N ASP A 3 47.71 -61.24 -53.21
CA ASP A 3 46.28 -60.97 -53.20
C ASP A 3 45.66 -61.05 -51.78
N ARG A 4 46.11 -62.03 -50.97
CA ARG A 4 45.63 -62.21 -49.59
C ARG A 4 46.03 -61.06 -48.63
N GLY A 5 47.06 -60.29 -48.97
CA GLY A 5 47.49 -59.10 -48.20
C GLY A 5 46.66 -57.86 -48.51
N ILE A 6 46.25 -57.70 -49.78
CA ILE A 6 45.42 -56.59 -50.24
C ILE A 6 44.04 -56.66 -49.58
N TRP A 7 43.41 -57.83 -49.58
CA TRP A 7 42.10 -58.03 -48.92
C TRP A 7 42.13 -57.76 -47.42
N LYS A 8 43.20 -58.16 -46.72
CA LYS A 8 43.36 -57.87 -45.29
C LYS A 8 43.52 -56.37 -45.01
N ASN A 9 44.27 -55.66 -45.85
CA ASN A 9 44.44 -54.22 -45.73
C ASN A 9 43.15 -53.46 -46.03
N THR A 10 42.38 -53.88 -47.06
CA THR A 10 41.09 -53.27 -47.40
C THR A 10 40.04 -53.48 -46.29
N ILE A 11 39.99 -54.67 -45.69
CA ILE A 11 39.09 -54.95 -44.55
C ILE A 11 39.49 -54.10 -43.34
N ALA A 12 40.78 -54.01 -43.01
CA ALA A 12 41.26 -53.17 -41.91
C ALA A 12 40.93 -51.68 -42.14
N ALA A 13 41.09 -51.18 -43.37
CA ALA A 13 40.73 -49.81 -43.72
C ALA A 13 39.21 -49.57 -43.61
N ALA A 14 38.38 -50.53 -44.01
CA ALA A 14 36.93 -50.45 -43.87
C ALA A 14 36.49 -50.47 -42.39
N SER A 15 37.10 -51.33 -41.56
CA SER A 15 36.85 -51.36 -40.11
C SER A 15 37.22 -50.03 -39.44
N HIS A 16 38.40 -49.49 -39.76
CA HIS A 16 38.82 -48.17 -39.25
C HIS A 16 37.88 -47.05 -39.72
N ALA A 17 37.44 -47.07 -40.99
CA ALA A 17 36.47 -46.11 -41.49
C ALA A 17 35.14 -46.17 -40.71
N LEU A 18 34.62 -47.38 -40.45
CA LEU A 18 33.39 -47.56 -39.66
C LEU A 18 33.54 -47.06 -38.22
N GLU A 19 34.68 -47.30 -37.57
CA GLU A 19 34.95 -46.77 -36.22
C GLU A 19 35.01 -45.24 -36.20
N THR A 20 35.65 -44.63 -37.21
CA THR A 20 35.68 -43.16 -37.33
C THR A 20 34.29 -42.58 -37.59
N VAL A 21 33.45 -43.25 -38.38
CA VAL A 21 32.06 -42.83 -38.60
C VAL A 21 31.26 -42.90 -37.30
N ALA A 22 31.40 -43.97 -36.51
CA ALA A 22 30.71 -44.11 -35.23
C ALA A 22 31.11 -43.02 -34.22
N LEU A 23 32.39 -42.64 -34.17
CA LEU A 23 32.88 -41.53 -33.35
C LEU A 23 32.30 -40.18 -33.79
N ILE A 24 32.21 -39.94 -35.10
CA ILE A 24 31.61 -38.73 -35.68
C ILE A 24 30.11 -38.69 -35.34
N GLU A 25 29.37 -39.79 -35.53
CA GLU A 25 27.95 -39.89 -35.19
C GLU A 25 27.71 -39.60 -33.70
N HIS A 26 28.55 -40.13 -32.82
CA HIS A 26 28.48 -39.85 -31.39
C HIS A 26 28.74 -38.37 -31.07
N GLY A 27 29.78 -37.78 -31.67
CA GLY A 27 30.12 -36.36 -31.51
C GLY A 27 29.03 -35.42 -32.02
N VAL A 28 28.42 -35.73 -33.17
CA VAL A 28 27.26 -35.01 -33.72
C VAL A 28 26.06 -35.15 -32.78
N GLY A 29 25.79 -36.35 -32.26
CA GLY A 29 24.72 -36.60 -31.29
C GLY A 29 24.89 -35.78 -30.00
N MET A 30 26.12 -35.70 -29.45
CA MET A 30 26.42 -34.84 -28.30
C MET A 30 26.24 -33.35 -28.62
N THR A 31 26.70 -32.91 -29.78
CA THR A 31 26.59 -31.52 -30.22
C THR A 31 25.13 -31.10 -30.37
N LEU A 32 24.28 -31.95 -30.96
CA LEU A 32 22.84 -31.71 -31.06
C LEU A 32 22.16 -31.64 -29.68
N LYS A 33 22.57 -32.48 -28.71
CA LYS A 33 22.06 -32.40 -27.33
C LYS A 33 22.46 -31.08 -26.66
N LEU A 34 23.70 -30.62 -26.85
CA LEU A 34 24.17 -29.35 -26.32
C LEU A 34 23.43 -28.17 -26.97
N GLN A 35 23.22 -28.19 -28.28
CA GLN A 35 22.44 -27.17 -28.99
C GLN A 35 21.01 -27.06 -28.46
N ARG A 36 20.35 -28.20 -28.19
CA ARG A 36 19.01 -28.23 -27.57
C ARG A 36 19.03 -27.62 -26.16
N LYS A 37 20.02 -27.96 -25.33
CA LYS A 37 20.17 -27.38 -23.99
C LYS A 37 20.43 -25.87 -24.03
N ILE A 38 21.28 -25.40 -24.94
CA ILE A 38 21.55 -23.97 -25.12
C ILE A 38 20.26 -23.23 -25.52
N ARG A 39 19.46 -23.81 -26.43
CA ARG A 39 18.17 -23.21 -26.82
C ARG A 39 17.22 -23.12 -25.63
N ALA A 40 17.06 -24.21 -24.87
CA ALA A 40 16.19 -24.23 -23.68
C ALA A 40 16.65 -23.23 -22.59
N LEU A 41 17.96 -23.07 -22.40
CA LEU A 41 18.51 -22.09 -21.46
C LEU A 41 18.26 -20.65 -21.92
N ARG A 42 18.36 -20.37 -23.23
CA ARG A 42 18.02 -19.05 -23.78
C ARG A 42 16.55 -18.72 -23.61
N GLU A 43 15.66 -19.68 -23.86
CA GLU A 43 14.22 -19.50 -23.66
C GLU A 43 13.90 -19.21 -22.19
N ARG A 44 14.51 -19.97 -21.25
CA ARG A 44 14.36 -19.71 -19.81
C ARG A 44 14.90 -18.34 -19.42
N LEU A 45 16.06 -17.94 -19.93
CA LEU A 45 16.63 -16.61 -19.65
C LEU A 45 15.66 -15.50 -20.10
N HIS A 46 15.13 -15.59 -21.32
CA HIS A 46 14.17 -14.61 -21.82
C HIS A 46 12.86 -14.58 -21.00
N ALA A 47 12.35 -15.74 -20.58
CA ALA A 47 11.18 -15.81 -19.71
C ALA A 47 11.45 -15.13 -18.36
N THR A 48 12.59 -15.44 -17.71
CA THR A 48 12.95 -14.81 -16.43
C THR A 48 13.21 -13.31 -16.54
N GLN A 49 13.78 -12.85 -17.66
CA GLN A 49 13.95 -11.41 -17.92
C GLN A 49 12.60 -10.70 -18.03
N THR A 50 11.66 -11.31 -18.75
CA THR A 50 10.30 -10.77 -18.90
C THR A 50 9.56 -10.73 -17.57
N GLU A 51 9.71 -11.75 -16.72
CA GLU A 51 9.16 -11.73 -15.36
C GLU A 51 9.79 -10.63 -14.51
N LEU A 52 11.10 -10.47 -14.58
CA LEU A 52 11.82 -9.44 -13.83
C LEU A 52 11.37 -8.03 -14.24
N ASP A 53 11.18 -7.78 -15.53
CA ASP A 53 10.67 -6.50 -16.02
C ASP A 53 9.24 -6.25 -15.55
N ARG A 54 8.36 -7.27 -15.56
CA ARG A 54 7.01 -7.16 -14.96
C ARG A 54 7.07 -6.82 -13.47
N TYR A 55 7.98 -7.43 -12.71
CA TYR A 55 8.16 -7.12 -11.30
C TYR A 55 8.64 -5.68 -11.07
N ARG A 56 9.53 -5.18 -11.94
CA ARG A 56 9.99 -3.78 -11.89
C ARG A 56 8.83 -2.82 -12.17
N ASP A 57 8.02 -3.09 -13.18
CA ASP A 57 6.86 -2.27 -13.51
C ASP A 57 5.84 -2.25 -12.37
N MET A 58 5.55 -3.42 -11.80
CA MET A 58 4.66 -3.54 -10.65
C MET A 58 5.21 -2.80 -9.43
N HIS A 59 6.51 -2.88 -9.17
CA HIS A 59 7.16 -2.15 -8.09
C HIS A 59 7.08 -0.63 -8.31
N ALA A 60 7.34 -0.16 -9.53
CA ALA A 60 7.22 1.26 -9.88
C ALA A 60 5.77 1.76 -9.67
N ALA A 61 4.77 0.99 -10.11
CA ALA A 61 3.36 1.32 -9.90
C ALA A 61 2.99 1.35 -8.40
N ALA A 62 3.48 0.39 -7.61
CA ALA A 62 3.23 0.35 -6.17
C ALA A 62 3.88 1.53 -5.44
N MET A 63 5.12 1.90 -5.81
CA MET A 63 5.81 3.06 -5.24
C MET A 63 5.09 4.37 -5.60
N GLU A 64 4.56 4.49 -6.81
CA GLU A 64 3.78 5.66 -7.21
C GLU A 64 2.44 5.72 -6.45
N ALA A 65 1.76 4.59 -6.27
CA ALA A 65 0.55 4.52 -5.45
C ALA A 65 0.83 4.91 -3.98
N LEU A 66 1.94 4.46 -3.40
CA LEU A 66 2.36 4.86 -2.05
C LEU A 66 2.60 6.35 -1.95
N ARG A 67 3.29 6.96 -2.92
CA ARG A 67 3.48 8.42 -2.98
C ARG A 67 2.16 9.14 -3.08
N GLN A 68 1.21 8.65 -3.88
CA GLN A 68 -0.13 9.26 -3.97
C GLN A 68 -0.91 9.18 -2.66
N ILE A 69 -0.76 8.10 -1.88
CA ILE A 69 -1.37 7.97 -0.55
C ILE A 69 -0.70 8.92 0.45
N GLU A 70 0.63 9.05 0.42
CA GLU A 70 1.36 10.02 1.26
C GLU A 70 1.00 11.47 0.89
N VAL A 71 0.72 11.73 -0.39
CA VAL A 71 0.30 13.05 -0.89
C VAL A 71 -1.19 13.30 -0.67
N THR A 72 -2.02 12.26 -0.48
CA THR A 72 -3.42 12.41 -0.06
C THR A 72 -3.41 13.01 1.34
N PRO A 73 -3.74 14.29 1.48
CA PRO A 73 -3.25 15.03 2.62
C PRO A 73 -3.99 14.64 3.90
N PRO A 74 -3.33 14.76 5.08
CA PRO A 74 -3.99 14.71 6.37
C PRO A 74 -5.07 15.79 6.54
N GLU A 75 -5.31 16.65 5.55
CA GLU A 75 -6.38 17.65 5.54
C GLU A 75 -7.75 17.03 5.77
N ASP A 76 -8.04 15.84 5.24
CA ASP A 76 -9.31 15.17 5.55
C ASP A 76 -9.38 14.77 7.02
N THR A 77 -8.27 14.28 7.58
CA THR A 77 -8.21 13.94 9.01
C THR A 77 -8.24 15.17 9.92
N GLY A 78 -7.60 16.27 9.50
CA GLY A 78 -7.56 17.55 10.21
C GLY A 78 -8.91 18.25 10.19
N ARG A 79 -9.58 18.25 9.03
CA ARG A 79 -10.95 18.74 8.86
C ARG A 79 -11.92 17.93 9.70
N LEU A 80 -11.90 16.60 9.61
CA LEU A 80 -12.76 15.73 10.41
C LEU A 80 -12.51 15.91 11.92
N ARG A 81 -11.24 16.09 12.33
CA ARG A 81 -10.90 16.39 13.73
C ARG A 81 -11.48 17.73 14.17
N ALA A 82 -11.29 18.79 13.37
CA ALA A 82 -11.82 20.12 13.67
C ALA A 82 -13.35 20.13 13.72
N GLU A 83 -14.02 19.40 12.82
CA GLU A 83 -15.47 19.21 12.84
C GLU A 83 -15.94 18.46 14.08
N GLY A 84 -15.24 17.39 14.46
CA GLY A 84 -15.50 16.63 15.69
C GLY A 84 -15.36 17.47 16.95
N GLU A 85 -14.28 18.26 17.05
CA GLU A 85 -14.07 19.21 18.15
C GLU A 85 -15.18 20.26 18.19
N ALA A 86 -15.55 20.85 17.06
CA ALA A 86 -16.64 21.83 16.99
C ALA A 86 -17.99 21.23 17.44
N LEU A 87 -18.26 19.97 17.08
CA LEU A 87 -19.48 19.26 17.49
C LEU A 87 -19.49 19.00 19.01
N GLN A 88 -18.36 18.56 19.57
CA GLN A 88 -18.22 18.35 21.02
C GLN A 88 -18.46 19.64 21.81
N MET A 89 -17.90 20.77 21.35
CA MET A 89 -18.12 22.08 21.99
C MET A 89 -19.59 22.50 21.95
N ARG A 90 -20.26 22.32 20.80
CA ARG A 90 -21.70 22.60 20.67
C ARG A 90 -22.52 21.70 21.60
N HIS A 91 -22.22 20.40 21.63
CA HIS A 91 -22.88 19.45 22.51
C HIS A 91 -22.72 19.86 23.98
N ARG A 92 -21.52 20.27 24.39
CA ARG A 92 -21.26 20.74 25.76
C ARG A 92 -22.08 21.99 26.09
N ALA A 93 -22.13 22.97 25.19
CA ALA A 93 -22.96 24.17 25.38
C ALA A 93 -24.44 23.84 25.55
N TYR A 94 -24.98 22.90 24.76
CA TYR A 94 -26.36 22.43 24.92
C TYR A 94 -26.59 21.78 26.28
N LYS A 95 -25.70 20.88 26.70
CA LYS A 95 -25.82 20.19 28.00
C LYS A 95 -25.86 21.18 29.16
N LEU A 96 -24.95 22.15 29.18
CA LEU A 96 -24.89 23.15 30.25
C LEU A 96 -26.12 24.05 30.27
N LEU A 97 -26.64 24.45 29.11
CA LEU A 97 -27.88 25.22 29.05
C LEU A 97 -29.08 24.42 29.55
N VAL A 98 -29.28 23.20 29.06
CA VAL A 98 -30.40 22.36 29.50
C VAL A 98 -30.35 22.14 31.00
N GLU A 99 -29.17 21.90 31.55
CA GLU A 99 -28.96 21.73 32.99
C GLU A 99 -29.26 23.03 33.77
N HIS A 100 -28.85 24.19 33.24
CA HIS A 100 -29.20 25.49 33.82
C HIS A 100 -30.72 25.72 33.88
N TYR A 101 -31.42 25.53 32.75
CA TYR A 101 -32.86 25.70 32.67
C TYR A 101 -33.60 24.73 33.60
N ALA A 102 -33.15 23.47 33.67
CA ALA A 102 -33.68 22.48 34.59
C ALA A 102 -33.49 22.89 36.06
N ARG A 103 -32.29 23.36 36.43
CA ARG A 103 -31.97 23.81 37.81
C ARG A 103 -32.73 25.07 38.20
N ALA A 104 -32.96 25.98 37.25
CA ALA A 104 -33.70 27.22 37.48
C ALA A 104 -35.23 27.06 37.42
N GLY A 105 -35.72 25.92 36.91
CA GLY A 105 -37.16 25.68 36.72
C GLY A 105 -37.80 26.59 35.66
N ILE A 106 -37.01 27.10 34.71
CA ILE A 106 -37.46 28.06 33.71
C ILE A 106 -37.87 27.31 32.43
N PRO A 107 -39.00 27.66 31.78
CA PRO A 107 -39.34 27.10 30.48
C PRO A 107 -38.36 27.55 29.39
N ILE A 108 -38.07 26.66 28.43
CA ILE A 108 -37.16 26.97 27.33
C ILE A 108 -37.87 27.81 26.27
N ASP A 109 -37.48 29.07 26.14
CA ASP A 109 -37.76 29.90 24.96
C ASP A 109 -36.68 29.63 23.90
N LEU A 110 -37.08 29.19 22.70
CA LEU A 110 -36.16 28.78 21.64
C LEU A 110 -35.27 29.93 21.13
N ALA A 111 -35.79 31.16 21.05
CA ALA A 111 -35.04 32.31 20.56
C ALA A 111 -33.99 32.75 21.59
N VAL A 112 -34.37 32.79 22.87
CA VAL A 112 -33.45 33.10 23.98
C VAL A 112 -32.38 32.02 24.10
N PHE A 113 -32.79 30.74 24.06
CA PHE A 113 -31.90 29.59 24.16
C PHE A 113 -30.85 29.59 23.03
N ALA A 114 -31.25 29.89 21.78
CA ALA A 114 -30.31 29.95 20.66
C ALA A 114 -29.27 31.08 20.82
N ARG A 115 -29.66 32.22 21.41
CA ARG A 115 -28.75 33.33 21.72
C ARG A 115 -27.78 32.94 22.83
N GLN A 116 -28.31 32.43 23.94
CA GLN A 116 -27.52 31.97 25.08
C GLN A 116 -26.53 30.85 24.69
N ARG A 117 -26.92 29.95 23.78
CA ARG A 117 -26.02 28.90 23.25
C ARG A 117 -24.78 29.48 22.59
N ARG A 118 -24.92 30.58 21.85
CA ARG A 118 -23.76 31.26 21.23
C ARG A 118 -22.85 31.88 22.30
N GLN A 119 -23.42 32.51 23.32
CA GLN A 119 -22.66 33.10 24.44
C GLN A 119 -21.90 32.02 25.24
N VAL A 120 -22.58 30.93 25.59
CA VAL A 120 -21.97 29.80 26.29
C VAL A 120 -20.87 29.16 25.44
N LEU A 121 -21.09 28.97 24.14
CA LEU A 121 -20.06 28.43 23.25
C LEU A 121 -18.81 29.33 23.20
N GLN A 122 -19.00 30.65 23.11
CA GLN A 122 -17.88 31.61 23.16
C GLN A 122 -17.13 31.54 24.49
N HIS A 123 -17.86 31.41 25.61
CA HIS A 123 -17.25 31.24 26.92
C HIS A 123 -16.45 29.95 27.04
N ILE A 124 -16.99 28.82 26.57
CA ILE A 124 -16.28 27.53 26.55
C ILE A 124 -14.98 27.66 25.75
N LEU A 125 -15.03 28.26 24.55
CA LEU A 125 -13.84 28.47 23.72
C LEU A 125 -12.82 29.39 24.41
N PHE A 126 -13.29 30.42 25.12
CA PHE A 126 -12.42 31.29 25.90
C PHE A 126 -11.71 30.55 27.05
N GLN A 127 -12.45 29.74 27.81
CA GLN A 127 -11.90 28.94 28.91
C GLN A 127 -10.93 27.86 28.41
N GLN A 128 -11.23 27.24 27.26
CA GLN A 128 -10.33 26.29 26.62
C GLN A 128 -8.99 26.93 26.22
N ARG A 129 -9.01 28.16 25.69
CA ARG A 129 -7.77 28.92 25.40
C ARG A 129 -6.96 29.24 26.66
N ARG A 130 -7.59 29.24 27.83
CA ARG A 130 -6.94 29.39 29.15
C ARG A 130 -6.52 28.05 29.77
N GLY A 131 -6.70 26.93 29.07
CA GLY A 131 -6.29 25.60 29.51
C GLY A 131 -7.35 24.83 30.30
N VAL A 132 -8.57 25.35 30.45
CA VAL A 132 -9.66 24.62 31.13
C VAL A 132 -10.30 23.64 30.16
N ALA A 133 -10.39 22.37 30.54
CA ALA A 133 -11.04 21.38 29.70
C ALA A 133 -12.57 21.66 29.63
N PRO A 134 -13.21 21.62 28.45
CA PRO A 134 -14.66 21.88 28.31
C PRO A 134 -15.55 21.03 29.22
N ALA A 135 -15.11 19.82 29.56
CA ALA A 135 -15.79 18.91 30.47
C ALA A 135 -15.79 19.38 31.93
N GLN A 136 -14.84 20.23 32.33
CA GLN A 136 -14.71 20.76 33.69
C GLN A 136 -15.56 22.02 33.92
N ILE A 137 -15.98 22.71 32.86
CA ILE A 137 -16.81 23.92 32.95
C ILE A 137 -18.21 23.51 33.42
N SER A 138 -18.65 24.00 34.57
CA SER A 138 -19.92 23.67 35.20
C SER A 138 -21.06 24.61 34.81
N VAL A 139 -22.28 24.32 35.25
CA VAL A 139 -23.43 25.23 35.10
C VAL A 139 -23.23 26.54 35.86
N ASP A 140 -22.59 26.49 37.03
CA ASP A 140 -22.36 27.68 37.84
C ASP A 140 -21.38 28.64 37.14
N ASP A 141 -20.42 28.09 36.40
CA ASP A 141 -19.46 28.88 35.60
C ASP A 141 -20.13 29.63 34.45
N ILE A 142 -21.31 29.21 33.99
CA ILE A 142 -22.02 29.88 32.89
C ILE A 142 -23.22 30.69 33.36
N ALA A 143 -23.67 30.54 34.61
CA ALA A 143 -24.89 31.16 35.11
C ALA A 143 -24.88 32.70 34.99
N PHE A 144 -23.70 33.33 35.11
CA PHE A 144 -23.56 34.78 34.96
C PHE A 144 -23.82 35.29 33.53
N LEU A 145 -23.65 34.42 32.52
CA LEU A 145 -23.89 34.76 31.11
C LEU A 145 -25.37 34.72 30.72
N LEU A 146 -26.19 34.10 31.58
CA LEU A 146 -27.59 33.78 31.29
C LEU A 146 -28.59 34.68 32.03
N ARG A 147 -28.09 35.60 32.86
CA ARG A 147 -28.88 36.61 33.56
C ARG A 147 -29.31 37.74 32.64
#